data_AF-A0A7V6V3T0-F1
#
_entry.id   AF-A0A7V6V3T0-F1
#
_cell.length_a   1.000
_cell.length_b   1.000
_cell.length_c   1.000
_cell.angle_alpha   90.00
_cell.angle_beta   90.00
_cell.angle_gamma   90.00
#
_symmetry.space_group_name_H-M   'P 1'
#
loop_
_entity.id
_entity.type
_entity.pdbx_description
1 polymer ?
#
loop_
_entity_poly.entity_id
_entity_poly.type
_entity_poly.pdbx_seq_one_letter_code
_entity_poly.pdbx_strand_id
1 'polypeptide(L)' 'MTEEKNTVQVIIITGQSGAGKSNVANCLEDMGYYCVDNLPPALLYKFIELAMQSQGKIDRVALVIDV' A
#
# COMPACT_ATOMS: atom_id res chain seq x y z
N MET A 1 -5.05 -27.12 -13.14
CA MET A 1 -4.62 -26.45 -11.90
C MET A 1 -4.39 -25.00 -12.28
N THR A 2 -5.38 -24.13 -12.03
CA THR A 2 -5.25 -22.70 -12.31
C THR A 2 -4.32 -22.11 -11.26
N GLU A 3 -3.14 -21.63 -11.66
CA GLU A 3 -2.33 -20.78 -10.79
C GLU A 3 -3.16 -19.54 -10.45
N GLU A 4 -3.60 -19.42 -9.20
CA GLU A 4 -4.07 -18.13 -8.70
C GLU A 4 -2.86 -17.20 -8.75
N LYS A 5 -2.85 -16.29 -9.74
CA LYS A 5 -1.89 -15.19 -9.75
C LYS A 5 -2.07 -14.42 -8.45
N ASN A 6 -1.11 -14.53 -7.55
CA ASN A 6 -1.07 -13.76 -6.32
C ASN A 6 -0.77 -12.30 -6.68
N THR A 7 -1.82 -11.55 -7.02
CA THR A 7 -1.71 -10.14 -7.41
C THR A 7 -1.73 -9.27 -6.17
N VAL A 8 -0.63 -8.56 -5.92
CA VAL A 8 -0.58 -7.55 -4.85
C VAL A 8 -1.44 -6.35 -5.26
N GLN A 9 -2.46 -6.04 -4.47
CA GLN A 9 -3.28 -4.84 -4.60
C GLN A 9 -2.58 -3.67 -3.90
N VAL A 10 -2.34 -2.59 -4.64
CA VAL A 10 -1.69 -1.39 -4.12
C VAL A 10 -2.64 -0.20 -4.26
N ILE A 11 -2.85 0.51 -3.16
CA ILE A 11 -3.55 1.80 -3.11
C ILE A 11 -2.55 2.89 -2.79
N ILE A 12 -2.53 3.96 -3.58
CA ILE A 12 -1.72 5.14 -3.30
C ILE A 12 -2.65 6.22 -2.74
N ILE A 13 -2.34 6.70 -1.54
CA ILE A 13 -3.04 7.78 -0.86
C ILE A 13 -2.17 9.03 -1.03
N THR A 14 -2.77 10.10 -1.53
CA THR A 14 -2.10 11.39 -1.67
C THR A 14 -3.12 12.51 -1.47
N GLY A 15 -2.64 13.75 -1.41
CA GLY A 15 -3.46 14.94 -1.18
C GLY A 15 -2.74 15.99 -0.36
N GLN A 16 -3.27 17.22 -0.37
CA GLN A 16 -2.71 18.33 0.41
C GLN A 16 -2.77 18.06 1.93
N SER A 17 -2.02 18.84 2.70
CA SER A 17 -2.12 18.81 4.17
C SER A 17 -3.56 19.08 4.60
N GLY A 18 -4.08 18.24 5.51
CA GLY A 18 -5.47 18.31 5.96
C GLY A 18 -6.51 17.61 5.07
N ALA A 19 -6.14 17.01 3.94
CA ALA A 19 -7.07 16.30 3.05
C ALA A 19 -7.60 14.96 3.60
N GLY A 20 -7.22 14.59 4.84
CA GLY A 20 -7.69 13.37 5.49
C GLY A 20 -6.92 12.09 5.13
N LYS A 21 -5.70 12.19 4.58
CA LYS A 21 -4.86 11.02 4.20
C LYS A 21 -4.72 10.00 5.33
N SER A 22 -4.42 10.45 6.55
CA SER A 22 -4.28 9.57 7.72
C SER A 22 -5.60 8.86 8.07
N ASN A 23 -6.75 9.53 7.87
CA ASN A 23 -8.05 8.90 8.11
C ASN A 23 -8.34 7.79 7.07
N VAL A 24 -7.97 8.02 5.80
CA VAL A 24 -8.08 7.00 4.75
C VAL A 24 -7.16 5.81 5.05
N ALA A 25 -5.92 6.06 5.48
CA ALA A 25 -4.98 5.01 5.86
C ALA A 25 -5.52 4.17 7.02
N ASN A 26 -6.03 4.79 8.10
CA ASN A 26 -6.63 4.07 9.22
C ASN A 26 -7.82 3.20 8.78
N CYS A 27 -8.73 3.72 7.96
CA CYS A 27 -9.85 2.95 7.44
C CYS A 27 -9.39 1.74 6.59
N LEU A 28 -8.30 1.89 5.83
CA LEU A 28 -7.75 0.80 5.04
C LEU A 28 -7.05 -0.24 5.92
N GLU A 29 -6.38 0.18 6.99
CA GLU A 29 -5.81 -0.71 8.00
C GLU A 29 -6.90 -1.57 8.65
N ASP A 30 -8.04 -0.97 9.03
CA ASP A 30 -9.22 -1.68 9.53
C ASP A 30 -9.79 -2.68 8.51
N MET A 31 -9.64 -2.42 7.20
CA MET A 31 -10.02 -3.33 6.11
C MET A 31 -8.96 -4.39 5.80
N GLY A 32 -7.85 -4.41 6.54
CA GLY A 32 -6.76 -5.38 6.41
C GLY A 32 -5.73 -5.03 5.33
N TYR A 33 -5.55 -3.75 5.00
CA TYR A 33 -4.43 -3.28 4.19
C TYR A 33 -3.20 -3.05 5.06
N TYR A 34 -2.03 -3.42 4.54
CA TYR A 34 -0.76 -3.00 5.11
C TYR A 34 -0.52 -1.53 4.77
N CYS A 35 -0.67 -0.65 5.76
CA CYS A 35 -0.56 0.79 5.57
C CYS A 35 0.87 1.29 5.86
N VAL A 36 1.41 2.09 4.94
CA VAL A 36 2.70 2.77 5.11
C VAL A 36 2.48 4.26 4.95
N ASP A 37 2.76 5.02 6.00
CA ASP A 37 2.69 6.47 5.97
C ASP A 37 4.03 7.10 5.55
N ASN A 38 3.96 8.29 4.95
CA ASN A 38 5.11 9.12 4.58
C ASN A 38 6.18 8.36 3.76
N LEU A 39 5.77 7.53 2.80
CA LEU A 39 6.70 6.79 1.94
C LEU A 39 7.28 7.73 0.87
N PRO A 40 8.62 7.91 0.81
CA PRO A 40 9.24 8.68 -0.27
C PRO A 40 8.90 8.07 -1.64
N PRO A 41 8.54 8.87 -2.67
CA PRO A 41 8.21 8.36 -4.00
C PRO A 41 9.30 7.47 -4.61
N ALA A 42 10.57 7.74 -4.30
CA ALA A 42 11.71 6.96 -4.75
C ALA A 42 11.73 5.50 -4.23
N LEU A 43 11.05 5.21 -3.12
CA LEU A 43 10.99 3.88 -2.51
C LEU A 43 9.76 3.05 -2.94
N LEU A 44 8.82 3.66 -3.67
CA LEU A 44 7.57 3.03 -4.10
C LEU A 44 7.80 1.68 -4.80
N TYR A 45 8.63 1.67 -5.85
CA TYR A 45 8.90 0.46 -6.63
C TYR A 45 9.54 -0.64 -5.80
N LYS A 46 10.51 -0.28 -4.95
CA LYS A 46 11.22 -1.24 -4.10
C LYS A 46 10.29 -1.85 -3.05
N PHE A 47 9.37 -1.05 -2.50
CA PHE A 47 8.36 -1.54 -1.58
C PHE A 47 7.42 -2.55 -2.26
N ILE A 48 6.92 -2.23 -3.46
CA ILE A 48 6.04 -3.12 -4.22
C ILE A 48 6.75 -4.43 -4.57
N GLU A 49 8.03 -4.36 -4.98
CA GLU A 49 8.84 -5.55 -5.25
C GLU A 49 8.93 -6.47 -4.03
N LEU A 50 9.19 -5.91 -2.84
CA LEU A 50 9.23 -6.66 -1.59
C LEU A 50 7.86 -7.26 -1.24
N ALA A 51 6.78 -6.53 -1.46
CA ALA A 51 5.41 -7.03 -1.25
C ALA A 51 5.10 -8.21 -2.18
N MET A 52 5.51 -8.15 -3.45
CA MET A 52 5.38 -9.26 -4.39
C MET A 52 6.21 -10.50 -3.99
N GLN A 53 7.38 -10.29 -3.37
CA GLN A 53 8.23 -11.36 -2.85
C GLN A 53 7.74 -11.95 -1.53
N SER A 54 6.71 -11.36 -0.90
CA SER A 54 6.20 -11.77 0.41
C SER A 54 5.48 -13.12 0.44
N GLN A 55 5.34 -13.81 -0.71
CA GLN A 55 4.64 -15.09 -0.86
C GLN A 55 3.19 -15.04 -0.33
N GLY A 56 2.49 -13.92 -0.55
CA GLY A 56 1.11 -13.74 -0.11
C GLY A 56 0.93 -13.31 1.35
N LYS A 57 2.03 -13.04 2.08
CA LYS A 57 1.94 -12.43 3.42
C LYS A 57 1.50 -10.96 3.36
N ILE A 58 1.80 -10.29 2.25
CA ILE A 58 1.40 -8.91 1.96
C ILE A 58 0.76 -8.92 0.57
N ASP A 59 -0.56 -8.99 0.54
CA ASP A 59 -1.39 -9.02 -0.67
C ASP A 59 -2.16 -7.71 -0.90
N ARG A 60 -2.35 -6.91 0.15
CA ARG A 60 -3.06 -5.62 0.12
C ARG A 60 -2.23 -4.54 0.83
N VAL A 61 -1.88 -3.48 0.10
CA VAL A 61 -0.99 -2.41 0.57
C VAL A 61 -1.64 -1.05 0.32
N ALA A 62 -1.55 -0.16 1.30
CA ALA A 62 -1.90 1.25 1.17
C ALA A 62 -0.67 2.13 1.46
N LEU A 63 -0.29 2.99 0.52
CA LEU A 63 0.93 3.80 0.59
C LEU A 63 0.55 5.28 0.59
N VAL A 64 0.81 5.99 1.69
CA VAL A 64 0.68 7.45 1.73
C VAL A 64 1.95 8.05 1.14
N ILE A 65 1.78 8.78 0.04
CA ILE A 65 2.86 9.46 -0.68
C ILE A 65 2.55 10.95 -0.71
N ASP A 66 3.43 11.71 -0.05
CA ASP A 66 3.49 13.15 -0.15
C ASP A 66 4.52 13.53 -1.22
N VAL A 67 4.17 14.53 -2.03
CA VAL A 67 5.02 15.15 -3.06
C VAL A 67 5.48 16.53 -2.66
#